data_AF-A0A1V4JPR0-F1
#
_entry.id   AF-A0A1V4JPR0-F1
#
_cell.length_a   1.000
_cell.length_b   1.000
_cell.length_c   1.000
_cell.angle_alpha   90.00
_cell.angle_beta   90.00
_cell.angle_gamma   90.00
#
_symmetry.space_group_name_H-M   'P 1'
#
loop_
_entity.id
_entity.type
_entity.pdbx_description
1 polymer ?
#
loop_
_entity_poly.entity_id
_entity_poly.type
_entity_poly.pdbx_seq_one_letter_code
_entity_poly.pdbx_strand_id
1 'polypeptide(L)'
;MTLPSALLLPPPPEEEPPLDPRTRHKAYLWCKEFLPGAWRELREEQLRINPIRGGLSNMLFQCSLPDTIETVADEPRKVLLRLYGAILQMWQCKDCSCWCSSLKTRFTRSFNKEESVQSQKENDWQGAEAMVLESVMFAILAERALGPKLYGIFPQGRLEEFIPSRKLSTDELSLPDISAEIAEKMARFHGMKMPFNKEPKWLFGTMEKYLNQVLRIRFARESQTSKLNKLLSYNLPQEMKNLRAMLEATSSPVVFCHNDCQEGNVLLLEDRENSENQKLMLIDFEYSSYNYRGFDIGNHFCEWMYDYTYEKYPFFKASILKYPSKKQQLHFISTYLSAFHDGFENLSNEEKSKLEDDVFIEVNRFALASHFFWGLWSIIQAKISSIEFGYLEYALSRFDAYFDQKRKLKTVGLPQGGIGCSISIQKANMIKSFPPSPCFYQLESLFRNYRDYPEMYMRG
;
A
#
# COMPACT_ATOMS: atom_id res chain seq x y z
N MET A 1 -46.19 19.12 -39.46
CA MET A 1 -44.77 19.49 -39.65
C MET A 1 -44.25 19.98 -38.32
N THR A 2 -43.63 19.10 -37.54
CA THR A 2 -42.97 19.41 -36.27
C THR A 2 -41.47 19.43 -36.53
N LEU A 3 -40.82 20.56 -36.22
CA LEU A 3 -39.38 20.77 -36.36
C LEU A 3 -38.59 19.90 -35.35
N PRO A 4 -37.35 19.46 -35.67
CA PRO A 4 -36.55 18.64 -34.77
C PRO A 4 -35.89 19.50 -33.68
N SER A 5 -35.87 18.97 -32.45
CA SER A 5 -35.15 19.52 -31.30
C SER A 5 -33.64 19.53 -31.55
N ALA A 6 -33.00 20.69 -31.38
CA ALA A 6 -31.56 20.83 -31.44
C ALA A 6 -30.88 20.02 -30.32
N LEU A 7 -29.87 19.23 -30.69
CA LEU A 7 -28.96 18.55 -29.77
C LEU A 7 -28.08 19.60 -29.09
N LEU A 8 -28.27 19.80 -27.78
CA LEU A 8 -27.37 20.58 -26.94
C LEU A 8 -26.06 19.81 -26.78
N LEU A 9 -24.95 20.42 -27.21
CA LEU A 9 -23.60 19.92 -26.92
C LEU A 9 -23.37 19.89 -25.41
N PRO A 10 -22.61 18.91 -24.89
CA PRO A 10 -22.24 18.89 -23.47
C PRO A 10 -21.46 20.16 -23.10
N PRO A 11 -21.61 20.67 -21.87
CA PRO A 11 -20.85 21.82 -21.41
C PRO A 11 -19.35 21.53 -21.48
N PRO A 12 -18.50 22.55 -21.74
CA PRO A 12 -17.06 22.39 -21.65
C PRO A 12 -16.67 21.91 -20.25
N PRO A 13 -15.58 21.13 -20.11
CA PRO A 13 -15.10 20.71 -18.80
C PRO A 13 -14.86 21.94 -17.92
N GLU A 14 -15.38 21.92 -16.69
CA GLU A 14 -15.13 22.97 -15.70
C GLU A 14 -13.61 23.16 -15.54
N GLU A 15 -13.12 24.38 -15.77
CA GLU A 15 -11.73 24.73 -15.51
C GLU A 15 -11.42 24.44 -14.04
N GLU A 16 -10.41 23.60 -13.78
CA GLU A 16 -10.02 23.27 -12.42
C GLU A 16 -9.65 24.56 -11.66
N PRO A 17 -10.08 24.70 -10.39
CA PRO A 17 -9.78 25.89 -9.62
C PRO A 17 -8.25 26.10 -9.55
N PRO A 18 -7.77 27.36 -9.67
CA PRO A 18 -6.35 27.64 -9.64
C PRO A 18 -5.72 27.11 -8.35
N LEU A 19 -4.58 26.44 -8.51
CA LEU A 19 -3.79 25.86 -7.43
C LEU A 19 -3.51 26.92 -6.34
N ASP A 20 -3.65 26.53 -5.07
CA ASP A 20 -3.40 27.43 -3.93
C ASP A 20 -2.02 28.10 -4.06
N PRO A 21 -1.93 29.45 -4.02
CA PRO A 21 -0.68 30.17 -4.23
C PRO A 21 0.46 29.75 -3.29
N ARG A 22 0.14 29.32 -2.05
CA ARG A 22 1.16 28.86 -1.10
C ARG A 22 1.74 27.52 -1.52
N THR A 23 0.91 26.63 -2.04
CA THR A 23 1.34 25.33 -2.57
C THR A 23 2.25 25.51 -3.77
N ARG A 24 1.90 26.41 -4.70
CA ARG A 24 2.75 26.76 -5.85
C ARG A 24 4.11 27.31 -5.40
N HIS A 25 4.12 28.27 -4.48
CA HIS A 25 5.34 28.89 -3.99
C HIS A 25 6.28 27.85 -3.33
N LYS A 26 5.73 26.96 -2.49
CA LYS A 26 6.52 25.88 -1.88
C LYS A 26 7.07 24.90 -2.91
N ALA A 27 6.24 24.48 -3.88
CA ALA A 27 6.69 23.60 -4.96
C ALA A 27 7.85 24.22 -5.76
N TYR A 28 7.79 25.52 -6.04
CA TYR A 28 8.88 26.26 -6.67
C TYR A 28 10.16 26.22 -5.84
N LEU A 29 10.08 26.54 -4.54
CA LEU A 29 11.25 26.53 -3.65
C LEU A 29 11.89 25.14 -3.59
N TRP A 30 11.09 24.08 -3.40
CA TRP A 30 11.62 22.71 -3.36
C TRP A 30 12.25 22.29 -4.70
N CYS A 31 11.63 22.58 -5.83
CA CYS A 31 12.23 22.26 -7.13
C CYS A 31 13.56 23.01 -7.34
N LYS A 32 13.61 24.30 -7.00
CA LYS A 32 14.81 25.13 -7.12
C LYS A 32 15.93 24.72 -6.15
N GLU A 33 15.58 24.24 -4.97
CA GLU A 33 16.56 23.86 -3.94
C GLU A 33 17.15 22.47 -4.17
N PHE A 34 16.34 21.51 -4.62
CA PHE A 34 16.74 20.10 -4.73
C PHE A 34 17.18 19.69 -6.13
N LEU A 35 16.67 20.34 -7.20
CA LEU A 35 17.01 19.96 -8.57
C LEU A 35 18.21 20.78 -9.10
N PRO A 36 19.15 20.15 -9.81
CA PRO A 36 20.29 20.84 -10.41
C PRO A 36 19.92 21.54 -11.73
N GLY A 37 20.91 22.19 -12.35
CA GLY A 37 20.80 22.74 -13.70
C GLY A 37 19.78 23.87 -13.82
N ALA A 38 18.96 23.83 -14.87
CA ALA A 38 18.01 24.89 -15.22
C ALA A 38 17.02 25.24 -14.09
N TRP A 39 16.75 24.31 -13.17
CA TRP A 39 15.87 24.54 -12.02
C TRP A 39 16.40 25.59 -11.04
N ARG A 40 17.73 25.75 -10.92
CA ARG A 40 18.35 26.74 -10.02
C ARG A 40 18.07 28.18 -10.43
N GLU A 41 18.05 28.42 -11.74
CA GLU A 41 17.84 29.75 -12.33
C GLU A 41 16.38 30.02 -12.69
N LEU A 42 15.48 29.04 -12.51
CA LEU A 42 14.06 29.20 -12.78
C LEU A 42 13.45 30.30 -11.90
N ARG A 43 12.60 31.16 -12.48
CA ARG A 43 11.76 32.10 -11.74
C ARG A 43 10.40 31.48 -11.40
N GLU A 44 9.77 31.94 -10.32
CA GLU A 44 8.54 31.33 -9.80
C GLU A 44 7.39 31.37 -10.82
N GLU A 45 7.26 32.46 -11.58
CA GLU A 45 6.26 32.61 -12.63
C GLU A 45 6.45 31.63 -13.80
N GLN A 46 7.67 31.11 -13.98
CA GLN A 46 8.00 30.18 -15.06
C GLN A 46 7.71 28.72 -14.69
N LEU A 47 7.52 28.38 -13.41
CA LEU A 47 7.18 27.02 -13.00
C LEU A 47 5.83 26.60 -13.59
N ARG A 48 5.80 25.49 -14.32
CA ARG A 48 4.54 24.82 -14.68
C ARG A 48 4.24 23.74 -13.65
N ILE A 49 3.11 23.86 -12.96
CA ILE A 49 2.65 22.90 -11.94
C ILE A 49 1.21 22.49 -12.27
N ASN A 50 0.98 21.18 -12.38
CA ASN A 50 -0.35 20.62 -12.64
C ASN A 50 -0.66 19.55 -11.58
N PRO A 51 -1.87 19.54 -10.98
CA PRO A 51 -2.25 18.47 -10.08
C PRO A 51 -2.39 17.15 -10.85
N ILE A 52 -1.97 16.04 -10.23
CA ILE A 52 -2.18 14.69 -10.75
C ILE A 52 -3.26 14.02 -9.90
N ARG A 53 -4.33 13.57 -10.55
CA ARG A 53 -5.38 12.77 -9.90
C ARG A 53 -4.89 11.32 -9.77
N GLY A 54 -5.07 10.68 -8.62
CA GLY A 54 -4.79 9.24 -8.53
C GLY A 54 -4.44 8.63 -7.17
N GLY A 55 -4.51 9.37 -6.06
CA GLY A 55 -4.27 8.82 -4.73
C GLY A 55 -5.34 9.25 -3.74
N LEU A 56 -5.84 8.30 -2.95
CA LEU A 56 -6.69 8.57 -1.78
C LEU A 56 -5.83 9.17 -0.63
N SER A 57 -4.52 8.86 -0.62
CA SER A 57 -3.64 9.09 0.52
C SER A 57 -2.80 10.39 0.45
N ASN A 58 -2.43 10.84 -0.75
CA ASN A 58 -1.41 11.87 -0.98
C ASN A 58 -1.82 12.87 -2.06
N MET A 59 -1.33 14.12 -1.96
CA MET A 59 -1.48 15.11 -3.03
C MET A 59 -0.29 15.02 -3.99
N LEU A 60 -0.57 14.88 -5.29
CA LEU A 60 0.44 14.69 -6.33
C LEU A 60 0.42 15.87 -7.31
N PHE A 61 1.60 16.35 -7.68
CA PHE A 61 1.75 17.43 -8.66
C PHE A 61 2.86 17.11 -9.66
N GLN A 62 2.62 17.36 -10.93
CA GLN A 62 3.66 17.40 -11.95
C GLN A 62 4.28 18.80 -11.97
N CYS A 63 5.56 18.91 -11.63
CA CYS A 63 6.33 20.14 -11.79
C CYS A 63 7.19 20.03 -13.06
N SER A 64 7.24 21.08 -13.89
CA SER A 64 8.00 21.05 -15.14
C SER A 64 8.62 22.39 -15.53
N LEU A 65 9.76 22.31 -16.21
CA LEU A 65 10.37 23.45 -16.90
C LEU A 65 9.50 23.87 -18.11
N PRO A 66 9.42 25.16 -18.45
CA PRO A 66 8.88 25.61 -19.73
C PRO A 66 9.59 24.98 -20.92
N ASP A 67 8.86 24.75 -22.02
CA ASP A 67 9.44 24.21 -23.26
C ASP A 67 10.51 25.13 -23.86
N THR A 68 10.48 26.42 -23.52
CA THR A 68 11.44 27.43 -23.95
C THR A 68 12.76 27.42 -23.17
N ILE A 69 12.86 26.69 -22.07
CA ILE A 69 14.08 26.57 -21.26
C ILE A 69 14.70 25.20 -21.55
N GLU A 70 15.92 25.20 -22.08
CA GLU A 70 16.72 23.98 -22.27
C GLU A 70 17.37 23.52 -20.97
N THR A 71 17.61 22.21 -20.87
CA THR A 71 18.36 21.63 -19.75
C THR A 71 19.84 21.95 -19.90
N VAL A 72 20.52 22.14 -18.77
CA VAL A 72 21.95 22.46 -18.68
C VAL A 72 22.80 21.18 -18.71
N ALA A 73 22.30 20.09 -18.12
CA ALA A 73 22.95 18.80 -18.02
C ALA A 73 21.92 17.67 -18.09
N ASP A 74 22.03 16.66 -17.20
CA ASP A 74 21.16 15.50 -17.10
C ASP A 74 19.96 15.69 -16.16
N GLU A 75 19.66 16.95 -15.76
CA GLU A 75 18.52 17.21 -14.90
C GLU A 75 17.18 16.89 -15.58
N PRO A 76 16.17 16.42 -14.82
CA PRO A 76 14.88 16.10 -15.38
C PRO A 76 14.11 17.34 -15.83
N ARG A 77 13.44 17.29 -16.99
CA ARG A 77 12.52 18.36 -17.42
C ARG A 77 11.21 18.40 -16.61
N LYS A 78 10.79 17.24 -16.10
CA LYS A 78 9.56 17.03 -15.35
C LYS A 78 9.86 16.18 -14.11
N VAL A 79 9.26 16.53 -12.98
CA VAL A 79 9.36 15.77 -11.73
C VAL A 79 7.98 15.62 -11.11
N LEU A 80 7.81 14.56 -10.31
CA LEU A 80 6.63 14.33 -9.51
C LEU A 80 6.87 14.86 -8.10
N LEU A 81 6.07 15.83 -7.67
CA LEU A 81 6.02 16.30 -6.30
C LEU A 81 4.91 15.54 -5.56
N ARG A 82 5.30 14.77 -4.55
CA ARG A 82 4.37 14.10 -3.63
C ARG A 82 4.38 14.82 -2.30
N LEU A 83 3.21 15.31 -1.89
CA LEU A 83 3.01 15.86 -0.55
C LEU A 83 2.22 14.87 0.30
N TYR A 84 2.76 14.59 1.49
CA TYR A 84 2.12 13.68 2.42
C TYR A 84 0.80 14.29 2.90
N GLY A 85 -0.30 13.56 2.69
CA GLY A 85 -1.61 13.90 3.23
C GLY A 85 -1.71 13.58 4.73
N ALA A 86 -2.87 13.83 5.33
CA ALA A 86 -3.18 13.58 6.74
C ALA A 86 -3.03 12.11 7.21
N ILE A 87 -2.52 11.19 6.38
CA ILE A 87 -2.24 9.81 6.78
C ILE A 87 -0.99 9.70 7.66
N LEU A 88 0.00 10.58 7.52
CA LEU A 88 1.00 10.73 8.59
C LEU A 88 0.37 11.26 9.89
N GLN A 89 -0.76 11.98 9.80
CA GLN A 89 -1.56 12.35 10.97
C GLN A 89 -2.47 11.21 11.49
N MET A 90 -2.67 10.10 10.75
CA MET A 90 -3.39 8.92 11.28
C MET A 90 -2.60 8.22 12.40
N TRP A 91 -1.27 8.28 12.35
CA TRP A 91 -0.41 7.89 13.47
C TRP A 91 -0.42 8.93 14.61
N GLN A 92 -0.83 10.16 14.31
CA GLN A 92 -1.00 11.26 15.27
C GLN A 92 -2.47 11.56 15.56
N CYS A 93 -3.40 10.60 15.50
CA CYS A 93 -4.82 10.88 15.74
C CYS A 93 -5.02 11.42 17.17
N LYS A 94 -5.07 12.75 17.29
CA LYS A 94 -5.29 13.52 18.53
C LYS A 94 -6.77 13.55 18.92
N ASP A 95 -7.67 13.02 18.10
CA ASP A 95 -9.12 13.17 18.27
C ASP A 95 -9.83 11.98 18.91
N CYS A 96 -9.12 10.90 19.28
CA CYS A 96 -9.71 9.86 20.13
C CYS A 96 -9.78 10.22 21.62
N SER A 97 -9.22 11.35 22.07
CA SER A 97 -9.29 11.80 23.47
C SER A 97 -10.35 12.89 23.74
N CYS A 98 -11.01 13.42 22.70
CA CYS A 98 -11.83 14.64 22.81
C CYS A 98 -13.36 14.43 22.91
N TRP A 99 -13.84 13.20 23.17
CA TRP A 99 -15.29 12.92 23.30
C TRP A 99 -15.69 12.36 24.67
N CYS A 100 -15.02 12.81 25.74
CA CYS A 100 -15.41 12.55 27.13
C CYS A 100 -15.64 13.84 27.94
N SER A 101 -16.22 14.88 27.32
CA SER A 101 -16.37 16.19 27.97
C SER A 101 -17.81 16.70 28.11
N SER A 102 -18.83 15.86 27.87
CA SER A 102 -20.24 16.29 28.05
C SER A 102 -21.07 15.45 29.03
N LEU A 103 -20.45 14.63 29.88
CA LEU A 103 -21.16 13.85 30.92
C LEU A 103 -20.41 13.75 32.26
N LYS A 104 -19.63 14.77 32.64
CA LYS A 104 -19.05 14.88 34.00
C LYS A 104 -19.66 16.03 34.78
N THR A 105 -20.94 15.89 35.11
CA THR A 105 -21.51 16.61 36.25
C THR A 105 -21.41 15.69 37.47
N ARG A 106 -20.69 16.16 38.50
CA ARG A 106 -20.69 15.66 39.89
C ARG A 106 -20.04 14.28 40.15
N PHE A 107 -18.74 14.29 40.45
CA PHE A 107 -18.14 13.98 41.76
C PHE A 107 -16.64 13.66 41.61
N THR A 108 -15.85 14.18 42.57
CA THR A 108 -14.47 13.80 42.98
C THR A 108 -13.27 14.01 42.03
N ARG A 109 -12.54 15.09 42.37
CA ARG A 109 -11.08 15.36 42.42
C ARG A 109 -10.08 14.32 41.88
N SER A 110 -9.11 14.88 41.13
CA SER A 110 -7.71 14.48 40.91
C SER A 110 -7.43 13.04 40.53
N PHE A 111 -7.16 12.78 39.25
CA PHE A 111 -6.04 11.96 38.76
C PHE A 111 -5.97 12.08 37.22
N ASN A 112 -4.74 12.03 36.68
CA ASN A 112 -4.34 11.89 35.26
C ASN A 112 -4.26 13.16 34.39
N LYS A 113 -3.17 13.91 34.58
CA LYS A 113 -2.59 14.81 33.57
C LYS A 113 -1.38 14.18 32.84
N GLU A 114 -0.74 13.17 33.42
CA GLU A 114 0.49 12.54 32.89
C GLU A 114 0.25 11.52 31.75
N GLU A 115 -0.83 10.71 31.80
CA GLU A 115 -1.13 9.73 30.73
C GLU A 115 -1.41 10.39 29.36
N SER A 116 -1.95 11.62 29.35
CA SER A 116 -2.27 12.34 28.11
C SER A 116 -1.02 12.85 27.36
N VAL A 117 0.06 13.13 28.09
CA VAL A 117 1.32 13.62 27.52
C VAL A 117 2.19 12.44 27.05
N GLN A 118 2.15 11.32 27.76
CA GLN A 118 2.86 10.09 27.38
C GLN A 118 2.33 9.51 26.06
N SER A 119 1.00 9.41 25.92
CA SER A 119 0.33 8.92 24.71
C SER A 119 0.50 9.84 23.49
N GLN A 120 0.53 11.17 23.70
CA GLN A 120 0.85 12.12 22.62
C GLN A 120 2.30 11.99 22.16
N LYS A 121 3.25 11.84 23.08
CA LYS A 121 4.66 11.60 22.71
C LYS A 121 4.79 10.29 21.94
N GLU A 122 4.24 9.18 22.43
CA GLU A 122 4.33 7.87 21.75
C GLU A 122 3.76 7.88 20.32
N ASN A 123 2.64 8.58 20.09
CA ASN A 123 2.05 8.74 18.76
C ASN A 123 2.91 9.59 17.81
N ASP A 124 3.49 10.68 18.31
CA ASP A 124 4.41 11.52 17.52
C ASP A 124 5.71 10.77 17.18
N TRP A 125 6.22 9.93 18.08
CA TRP A 125 7.39 9.07 17.83
C TRP A 125 7.10 7.99 16.76
N GLN A 126 5.94 7.34 16.79
CA GLN A 126 5.55 6.33 15.79
C GLN A 126 5.40 6.94 14.38
N GLY A 127 4.87 8.16 14.27
CA GLY A 127 4.78 8.87 12.98
C GLY A 127 6.15 9.23 12.40
N ALA A 128 7.10 9.66 13.23
CA ALA A 128 8.46 9.95 12.80
C ALA A 128 9.22 8.69 12.34
N GLU A 129 9.07 7.57 13.06
CA GLU A 129 9.67 6.29 12.68
C GLU A 129 9.13 5.79 11.33
N ALA A 130 7.82 5.89 11.10
CA ALA A 130 7.20 5.53 9.83
C ALA A 130 7.76 6.34 8.64
N MET A 131 7.93 7.67 8.81
CA MET A 131 8.53 8.52 7.77
C MET A 131 9.97 8.12 7.44
N VAL A 132 10.77 7.78 8.45
CA VAL A 132 12.16 7.36 8.26
C VAL A 132 12.20 6.03 7.49
N LEU A 133 11.38 5.05 7.90
CA LEU A 133 11.32 3.76 7.23
C LEU A 133 10.84 3.87 5.78
N GLU A 134 9.82 4.68 5.51
CA GLU A 134 9.33 4.95 4.16
C GLU A 134 10.40 5.64 3.30
N SER A 135 11.11 6.63 3.86
CA SER A 135 12.21 7.33 3.17
C SER A 135 13.35 6.38 2.80
N VAL A 136 13.75 5.50 3.74
CA VAL A 136 14.77 4.48 3.51
C VAL A 136 14.32 3.47 2.46
N MET A 137 13.06 3.03 2.51
CA MET A 137 12.49 2.11 1.55
C MET A 137 12.52 2.69 0.14
N PHE A 138 12.03 3.91 -0.02
CA PHE A 138 11.96 4.60 -1.31
C PHE A 138 13.36 4.82 -1.90
N ALA A 139 14.31 5.26 -1.09
CA ALA A 139 15.70 5.44 -1.51
C ALA A 139 16.31 4.12 -2.03
N ILE A 140 16.12 3.00 -1.31
CA ILE A 140 16.64 1.70 -1.77
C ILE A 140 15.99 1.24 -3.07
N LEU A 141 14.69 1.48 -3.25
CA LEU A 141 13.97 1.12 -4.47
C LEU A 141 14.45 1.94 -5.68
N ALA A 142 14.68 3.24 -5.48
CA ALA A 142 15.27 4.12 -6.49
C ALA A 142 16.67 3.65 -6.90
N GLU A 143 17.54 3.37 -5.93
CA GLU A 143 18.93 2.91 -6.18
C GLU A 143 18.99 1.55 -6.89
N ARG A 144 17.98 0.70 -6.71
CA ARG A 144 17.89 -0.61 -7.37
C ARG A 144 17.12 -0.58 -8.71
N ALA A 145 16.70 0.61 -9.16
CA ALA A 145 15.86 0.77 -10.35
C ALA A 145 14.56 -0.08 -10.32
N LEU A 146 13.99 -0.24 -9.12
CA LEU A 146 12.72 -0.95 -8.88
C LEU A 146 11.55 0.00 -8.58
N GLY A 147 11.82 1.30 -8.53
CA GLY A 147 10.83 2.37 -8.43
C GLY A 147 11.36 3.66 -9.07
N PRO A 148 10.58 4.75 -9.02
CA PRO A 148 11.00 6.05 -9.54
C PRO A 148 12.28 6.55 -8.86
N LYS A 149 13.14 7.25 -9.61
CA LYS A 149 14.30 7.93 -8.98
C LYS A 149 13.84 8.91 -7.91
N LEU A 150 14.66 9.06 -6.88
CA LEU A 150 14.44 10.02 -5.80
C LEU A 150 15.33 11.25 -6.01
N TYR A 151 14.73 12.42 -6.17
CA TYR A 151 15.45 13.68 -6.35
C TYR A 151 15.58 14.50 -5.06
N GLY A 152 14.65 14.35 -4.12
CA GLY A 152 14.70 15.08 -2.85
C GLY A 152 13.68 14.59 -1.83
N ILE A 153 14.04 14.67 -0.55
CA ILE A 153 13.16 14.38 0.58
C ILE A 153 13.12 15.60 1.50
N PHE A 154 11.93 15.95 1.97
CA PHE A 154 11.70 17.01 2.95
C PHE A 154 10.53 16.62 3.88
N PRO A 155 10.37 17.28 5.04
CA PRO A 155 9.35 16.87 6.02
C PRO A 155 7.91 16.82 5.49
N GLN A 156 7.60 17.61 4.46
CA GLN A 156 6.26 17.69 3.86
C GLN A 156 6.05 16.69 2.72
N GLY A 157 7.09 16.03 2.21
CA GLY A 157 6.98 15.26 0.98
C GLY A 157 8.32 14.88 0.35
N ARG A 158 8.25 14.57 -0.95
CA ARG A 158 9.42 14.20 -1.75
C ARG A 158 9.25 14.60 -3.21
N LEU A 159 10.39 14.73 -3.90
CA LEU A 159 10.49 14.87 -5.34
C LEU A 159 10.97 13.56 -5.94
N GLU A 160 10.18 13.03 -6.87
CA GLU A 160 10.38 11.74 -7.52
C GLU A 160 10.50 11.95 -9.04
N GLU A 161 11.03 10.93 -9.72
CA GLU A 161 10.95 10.83 -11.18
C GLU A 161 9.50 10.85 -11.66
N PHE A 162 9.21 11.74 -12.61
CA PHE A 162 7.95 11.67 -13.34
C PHE A 162 8.07 10.61 -14.42
N ILE A 163 7.29 9.54 -14.31
CA ILE A 163 7.29 8.43 -15.25
C ILE A 163 6.09 8.57 -16.20
N PRO A 164 6.32 8.87 -17.50
CA PRO A 164 5.24 8.91 -18.49
C PRO A 164 4.59 7.53 -18.60
N SER A 165 3.33 7.45 -18.17
CA SER A 165 2.63 6.19 -17.98
C SER A 165 1.15 6.41 -17.71
N ARG A 166 0.38 5.33 -17.82
CA ARG A 166 -0.97 5.23 -17.26
C ARG A 166 -1.06 4.10 -16.24
N LYS A 167 -1.99 4.19 -15.31
CA LYS A 167 -2.36 3.05 -14.47
C LYS A 167 -3.04 1.97 -15.31
N LEU A 168 -2.90 0.71 -14.90
CA LEU A 168 -3.72 -0.35 -15.45
C LEU A 168 -5.18 -0.19 -15.01
N SER A 169 -6.09 -0.73 -15.81
CA SER A 169 -7.46 -0.99 -15.44
C SER A 169 -7.61 -2.40 -14.86
N THR A 170 -8.66 -2.63 -14.08
CA THR A 170 -8.91 -3.93 -13.44
C THR A 170 -9.04 -5.06 -14.47
N ASP A 171 -9.62 -4.78 -15.65
CA ASP A 171 -9.78 -5.79 -16.71
C ASP A 171 -8.44 -6.20 -17.33
N GLU A 172 -7.46 -5.30 -17.38
CA GLU A 172 -6.12 -5.59 -17.91
C GLU A 172 -5.32 -6.56 -17.03
N LEU A 173 -5.63 -6.65 -15.73
CA LEU A 173 -4.99 -7.62 -14.82
C LEU A 173 -5.16 -9.07 -15.32
N SER A 174 -6.25 -9.34 -16.03
CA SER A 174 -6.60 -10.68 -16.52
C SER A 174 -5.93 -11.08 -17.83
N LEU A 175 -5.27 -10.13 -18.52
CA LEU A 175 -4.56 -10.38 -19.77
C LEU A 175 -3.31 -11.24 -19.49
N PRO A 176 -3.08 -12.34 -20.24
CA PRO A 176 -1.99 -13.28 -19.95
C PRO A 176 -0.61 -12.63 -19.83
N ASP A 177 -0.26 -11.72 -20.74
CA ASP A 177 1.06 -11.08 -20.77
C ASP A 177 1.23 -10.07 -19.63
N ILE A 178 0.16 -9.33 -19.29
CA ILE A 178 0.15 -8.40 -18.16
C ILE A 178 0.27 -9.17 -16.85
N SER A 179 -0.53 -10.24 -16.70
CA SER A 179 -0.51 -11.10 -15.51
C SER A 179 0.86 -11.76 -15.32
N ALA A 180 1.49 -12.24 -16.40
CA ALA A 180 2.85 -12.77 -16.38
C ALA A 180 3.87 -11.71 -15.96
N GLU A 181 3.84 -10.51 -16.54
CA GLU A 181 4.80 -9.46 -16.16
C GLU A 181 4.61 -9.00 -14.71
N ILE A 182 3.38 -8.89 -14.20
CA ILE A 182 3.12 -8.61 -12.78
C ILE A 182 3.74 -9.71 -11.91
N ALA A 183 3.58 -10.98 -12.28
CA ALA A 183 4.18 -12.11 -11.56
C ALA A 183 5.71 -12.01 -11.50
N GLU A 184 6.37 -11.67 -12.61
CA GLU A 184 7.82 -11.46 -12.65
C GLU A 184 8.27 -10.28 -11.77
N LYS A 185 7.55 -9.16 -11.83
CA LYS A 185 7.89 -7.97 -11.04
C LYS A 185 7.71 -8.23 -9.55
N MET A 186 6.63 -8.92 -9.16
CA MET A 186 6.38 -9.33 -7.79
C MET A 186 7.45 -10.31 -7.28
N ALA A 187 7.86 -11.29 -8.11
CA ALA A 187 8.97 -12.19 -7.78
C ALA A 187 10.28 -11.44 -7.50
N ARG A 188 10.64 -10.48 -8.36
CA ARG A 188 11.83 -9.63 -8.15
C ARG A 188 11.72 -8.78 -6.87
N PHE A 189 10.54 -8.23 -6.59
CA PHE A 189 10.27 -7.47 -5.37
C PHE A 189 10.43 -8.34 -4.11
N HIS A 190 9.87 -9.56 -4.13
CA HIS A 190 9.99 -10.53 -3.05
C HIS A 190 11.44 -10.97 -2.78
N GLY A 191 12.30 -10.96 -3.81
CA GLY A 191 13.73 -11.25 -3.69
C GLY A 191 14.55 -10.15 -3.00
N MET A 192 13.95 -8.99 -2.69
CA MET A 192 14.67 -7.87 -2.10
C MET A 192 15.11 -8.13 -0.66
N LYS A 193 16.39 -7.86 -0.39
CA LYS A 193 16.93 -7.77 0.96
C LYS A 193 16.80 -6.33 1.46
N MET A 194 15.90 -6.13 2.41
CA MET A 194 15.61 -4.82 3.01
C MET A 194 16.05 -4.76 4.48
N PRO A 195 16.52 -3.59 4.96
CA PRO A 195 16.99 -3.39 6.33
C PRO A 195 15.84 -3.21 7.33
N PHE A 196 14.74 -3.94 7.16
CA PHE A 196 13.57 -3.89 8.04
C PHE A 196 13.44 -5.18 8.86
N ASN A 197 12.53 -5.14 9.84
CA ASN A 197 12.15 -6.31 10.62
C ASN A 197 11.62 -7.42 9.71
N LYS A 198 12.17 -8.63 9.86
CA LYS A 198 11.88 -9.80 9.02
C LYS A 198 10.83 -10.73 9.62
N GLU A 199 10.37 -10.44 10.83
CA GLU A 199 9.26 -11.18 11.45
C GLU A 199 7.93 -10.75 10.80
N PRO A 200 7.08 -11.69 10.35
CA PRO A 200 5.83 -11.40 9.63
C PRO A 200 4.70 -10.96 10.58
N LYS A 201 4.98 -9.98 11.45
CA LYS A 201 4.04 -9.45 12.45
C LYS A 201 3.05 -8.47 11.85
N TRP A 202 3.35 -7.91 10.68
CA TRP A 202 2.59 -6.84 10.05
C TRP A 202 1.11 -7.22 9.83
N LEU A 203 0.85 -8.37 9.22
CA LEU A 203 -0.51 -8.76 8.82
C LEU A 203 -1.45 -8.89 10.02
N PHE A 204 -1.14 -9.79 10.95
CA PHE A 204 -2.00 -10.03 12.11
C PHE A 204 -1.94 -8.91 13.14
N GLY A 205 -0.77 -8.29 13.37
CA GLY A 205 -0.66 -7.15 14.27
C GLY A 205 -1.54 -5.98 13.80
N THR A 206 -1.60 -5.73 12.49
CA THR A 206 -2.47 -4.70 11.92
C THR A 206 -3.94 -5.09 11.99
N MET A 207 -4.31 -6.32 11.63
CA MET A 207 -5.71 -6.78 11.75
C MET A 207 -6.23 -6.72 13.19
N GLU A 208 -5.41 -7.07 14.19
CA GLU A 208 -5.78 -6.95 15.60
C GLU A 208 -5.96 -5.49 16.03
N LYS A 209 -5.04 -4.61 15.64
CA LYS A 209 -5.17 -3.16 15.85
C LYS A 209 -6.46 -2.62 15.21
N TYR A 210 -6.79 -3.06 14.00
CA TYR A 210 -7.98 -2.64 13.29
C TYR A 210 -9.26 -3.17 13.95
N LEU A 211 -9.30 -4.46 14.29
CA LEU A 211 -10.48 -5.04 14.93
C LEU A 211 -10.78 -4.35 16.27
N ASN A 212 -9.76 -4.08 17.08
CA ASN A 212 -9.92 -3.37 18.34
C ASN A 212 -10.52 -1.98 18.17
N GLN A 213 -10.20 -1.28 17.08
CA GLN A 213 -10.83 0.00 16.73
C GLN A 213 -12.27 -0.21 16.26
N VAL A 214 -12.50 -1.15 15.33
CA VAL A 214 -13.83 -1.46 14.77
C VAL A 214 -14.86 -1.75 15.86
N LEU A 215 -14.51 -2.53 16.90
CA LEU A 215 -15.41 -2.85 18.00
C LEU A 215 -15.87 -1.62 18.82
N ARG A 216 -15.08 -0.53 18.78
CA ARG A 216 -15.33 0.73 19.49
C ARG A 216 -16.04 1.77 18.63
N ILE A 217 -16.08 1.59 17.30
CA ILE A 217 -16.71 2.55 16.39
C ILE A 217 -18.21 2.64 16.65
N ARG A 218 -18.72 3.87 16.64
CA ARG A 218 -20.14 4.19 16.64
C ARG A 218 -20.40 5.23 15.55
N PHE A 219 -21.44 4.98 14.76
CA PHE A 219 -21.92 5.90 13.73
C PHE A 219 -23.16 6.65 14.21
N ALA A 220 -23.30 7.90 13.78
CA ALA A 220 -24.47 8.72 14.07
C ALA A 220 -25.63 8.42 13.11
N ARG A 221 -25.33 8.06 11.86
CA ARG A 221 -26.33 7.77 10.83
C ARG A 221 -26.82 6.32 10.93
N GLU A 222 -28.13 6.13 10.96
CA GLU A 222 -28.77 4.82 11.08
C GLU A 222 -28.35 3.84 9.97
N SER A 223 -28.24 4.32 8.73
CA SER A 223 -27.82 3.50 7.59
C SER A 223 -26.41 2.93 7.75
N GLN A 224 -25.49 3.68 8.38
CA GLN A 224 -24.13 3.24 8.69
C GLN A 224 -24.12 2.27 9.86
N THR A 225 -24.89 2.58 10.92
CA THR A 225 -25.04 1.71 12.10
C THR A 225 -25.61 0.34 11.73
N SER A 226 -26.62 0.29 10.86
CA SER A 226 -27.20 -0.98 10.37
C SER A 226 -26.16 -1.85 9.64
N LYS A 227 -25.36 -1.25 8.74
CA LYS A 227 -24.28 -1.96 8.04
C LYS A 227 -23.19 -2.45 8.99
N LEU A 228 -22.79 -1.63 9.97
CA LEU A 228 -21.84 -2.04 11.00
C LEU A 228 -22.38 -3.20 11.83
N ASN A 229 -23.66 -3.16 12.23
CA ASN A 229 -24.29 -4.25 12.98
C ASN A 229 -24.31 -5.55 12.16
N LYS A 230 -24.60 -5.49 10.86
CA LYS A 230 -24.50 -6.65 9.97
C LYS A 230 -23.07 -7.21 9.95
N LEU A 231 -22.04 -6.37 9.82
CA LEU A 231 -20.63 -6.79 9.86
C LEU A 231 -20.23 -7.42 11.21
N LEU A 232 -20.68 -6.83 12.32
CA LEU A 232 -20.39 -7.35 13.66
C LEU A 232 -21.15 -8.65 13.97
N SER A 233 -22.30 -8.89 13.33
CA SER A 233 -23.07 -10.13 13.48
C SER A 233 -22.30 -11.39 13.10
N TYR A 234 -21.25 -11.25 12.28
CA TYR A 234 -20.35 -12.36 11.91
C TYR A 234 -19.41 -12.81 13.03
N ASN A 235 -19.39 -12.13 14.18
CA ASN A 235 -18.45 -12.38 15.27
C ASN A 235 -16.99 -12.33 14.77
N LEU A 236 -16.61 -11.15 14.27
CA LEU A 236 -15.27 -10.89 13.72
C LEU A 236 -14.11 -11.33 14.63
N PRO A 237 -14.16 -11.21 15.98
CA PRO A 237 -13.12 -11.76 16.86
C PRO A 237 -12.95 -13.27 16.73
N GLN A 238 -14.05 -14.02 16.66
CA GLN A 238 -13.98 -15.47 16.48
C GLN A 238 -13.50 -15.82 15.06
N GLU A 239 -13.96 -15.10 14.05
CA GLU A 239 -13.52 -15.33 12.67
C GLU A 239 -12.03 -15.04 12.46
N MET A 240 -11.48 -14.01 13.12
CA MET A 240 -10.05 -13.73 13.09
C MET A 240 -9.23 -14.85 13.73
N LYS A 241 -9.71 -15.45 14.84
CA LYS A 241 -9.07 -16.64 15.44
C LYS A 241 -9.08 -17.84 14.50
N ASN A 242 -10.22 -18.08 13.82
CA ASN A 242 -10.36 -19.16 12.85
C ASN A 242 -9.41 -18.97 11.66
N LEU A 243 -9.32 -17.74 11.14
CA LEU A 243 -8.41 -17.38 10.06
C LEU A 243 -6.95 -17.56 10.49
N ARG A 244 -6.58 -17.08 11.68
CA ARG A 244 -5.24 -17.26 12.26
C ARG A 244 -4.83 -18.73 12.30
N ALA A 245 -5.66 -19.59 12.89
CA ALA A 245 -5.35 -21.02 12.99
C ALA A 245 -5.16 -21.67 11.61
N MET A 246 -5.96 -21.27 10.60
CA MET A 246 -5.82 -21.78 9.24
C MET A 246 -4.49 -21.35 8.59
N LEU A 247 -4.10 -20.08 8.75
CA LEU A 247 -2.88 -19.55 8.14
C LEU A 247 -1.61 -20.01 8.87
N GLU A 248 -1.66 -20.23 10.18
CA GLU A 248 -0.58 -20.87 10.93
C GLU A 248 -0.33 -22.32 10.48
N ALA A 249 -1.38 -23.01 10.01
CA ALA A 249 -1.30 -24.34 9.40
C ALA A 249 -0.98 -24.30 7.89
N THR A 250 -0.64 -23.14 7.33
CA THR A 250 -0.34 -22.96 5.90
C THR A 250 1.07 -22.41 5.76
N SER A 251 1.99 -23.23 5.25
CA SER A 251 3.36 -22.78 5.00
C SER A 251 3.35 -21.69 3.92
N SER A 252 3.95 -20.54 4.22
CA SER A 252 4.21 -19.47 3.26
C SER A 252 5.56 -18.84 3.60
N PRO A 253 6.49 -18.73 2.65
CA PRO A 253 7.75 -18.02 2.86
C PRO A 253 7.49 -16.56 3.28
N VAL A 254 8.34 -16.06 4.18
CA VAL A 254 8.37 -14.64 4.55
C VAL A 254 9.32 -13.91 3.59
N VAL A 255 8.77 -12.96 2.84
CA VAL A 255 9.47 -12.19 1.80
C VAL A 255 9.13 -10.71 1.96
N PHE A 256 9.84 -9.83 1.25
CA PHE A 256 9.48 -8.41 1.24
C PHE A 256 8.31 -8.20 0.28
N CYS A 257 7.11 -8.02 0.81
CA CYS A 257 5.85 -7.92 0.05
C CYS A 257 5.47 -6.46 -0.21
N HIS A 258 4.80 -6.22 -1.34
CA HIS A 258 4.17 -4.95 -1.67
C HIS A 258 2.96 -4.68 -0.77
N ASN A 259 2.17 -5.72 -0.50
CA ASN A 259 0.92 -5.76 0.28
C ASN A 259 -0.28 -5.03 -0.34
N ASP A 260 -0.09 -4.18 -1.35
CA ASP A 260 -1.17 -3.50 -2.07
C ASP A 260 -0.99 -3.50 -3.61
N CYS A 261 -0.76 -4.69 -4.20
CA CYS A 261 -0.55 -4.84 -5.64
C CYS A 261 -1.87 -4.81 -6.46
N GLN A 262 -2.59 -3.68 -6.40
CA GLN A 262 -3.78 -3.37 -7.22
C GLN A 262 -3.42 -2.70 -8.54
N GLU A 263 -4.33 -2.64 -9.51
CA GLU A 263 -4.13 -2.01 -10.83
C GLU A 263 -3.71 -0.54 -10.74
N GLY A 264 -4.18 0.17 -9.70
CA GLY A 264 -3.85 1.56 -9.46
C GLY A 264 -2.37 1.81 -9.10
N ASN A 265 -1.66 0.74 -8.72
CA ASN A 265 -0.25 0.72 -8.32
C ASN A 265 0.64 -0.01 -9.34
N VAL A 266 0.10 -0.31 -10.52
CA VAL A 266 0.85 -0.85 -11.66
C VAL A 266 0.77 0.13 -12.82
N LEU A 267 1.91 0.71 -13.17
CA LEU A 267 2.04 1.64 -14.30
C LEU A 267 2.36 0.87 -15.57
N LEU A 268 1.61 1.11 -16.63
CA LEU A 268 1.99 0.81 -18.00
C LEU A 268 2.79 1.99 -18.57
N LEU A 269 4.06 1.75 -18.87
CA LEU A 269 5.00 2.75 -19.35
C LEU A 269 4.68 3.15 -20.80
N GLU A 270 4.61 4.45 -21.06
CA GLU A 270 4.45 4.99 -22.43
C GLU A 270 5.58 4.50 -23.35
N ASP A 271 5.26 4.32 -24.63
CA ASP A 271 6.17 3.83 -25.69
C ASP A 271 6.67 2.38 -25.49
N ARG A 272 6.09 1.65 -24.54
CA ARG A 272 6.43 0.24 -24.26
C ARG A 272 5.23 -0.71 -24.38
N GLU A 273 4.08 -0.24 -24.82
CA GLU A 273 2.84 -1.02 -24.87
C GLU A 273 2.96 -2.25 -25.79
N ASN A 274 3.70 -2.09 -26.90
CA ASN A 274 3.99 -3.16 -27.86
C ASN A 274 5.21 -4.01 -27.48
N SER A 275 5.88 -3.71 -26.37
CA SER A 275 6.96 -4.54 -25.87
C SER A 275 6.38 -5.83 -25.28
N GLU A 276 6.98 -6.97 -25.62
CA GLU A 276 6.60 -8.26 -25.02
C GLU A 276 6.90 -8.26 -23.52
N ASN A 277 7.99 -7.59 -23.09
CA ASN A 277 8.44 -7.54 -21.69
C ASN A 277 8.84 -6.12 -21.26
N GLN A 278 8.91 -5.89 -19.94
CA GLN A 278 9.41 -4.64 -19.32
C GLN A 278 8.61 -3.38 -19.64
N LYS A 279 7.28 -3.53 -19.75
CA LYS A 279 6.34 -2.42 -19.93
C LYS A 279 5.64 -2.00 -18.64
N LEU A 280 5.77 -2.77 -17.56
CA LEU A 280 5.13 -2.48 -16.28
C LEU A 280 6.13 -1.97 -15.22
N MET A 281 5.66 -1.12 -14.33
CA MET A 281 6.35 -0.74 -13.10
C MET A 281 5.41 -0.79 -11.90
N LEU A 282 5.84 -1.44 -10.82
CA LEU A 282 5.14 -1.38 -9.53
C LEU A 282 5.51 -0.07 -8.83
N ILE A 283 4.53 0.57 -8.18
CA ILE A 283 4.70 1.82 -7.45
C ILE A 283 3.85 1.80 -6.17
N ASP A 284 4.02 2.84 -5.34
CA ASP A 284 3.22 3.06 -4.12
C ASP A 284 3.41 1.99 -3.03
N PHE A 285 4.63 1.97 -2.49
CA PHE A 285 5.11 0.97 -1.54
C PHE A 285 4.73 1.28 -0.08
N GLU A 286 3.71 2.10 0.18
CA GLU A 286 3.39 2.61 1.52
C GLU A 286 3.01 1.50 2.52
N TYR A 287 2.42 0.40 2.01
CA TYR A 287 2.07 -0.78 2.81
C TYR A 287 3.17 -1.86 2.83
N SER A 288 4.29 -1.66 2.14
CA SER A 288 5.30 -2.70 1.96
C SER A 288 5.97 -3.08 3.28
N SER A 289 6.15 -4.38 3.49
CA SER A 289 6.78 -4.93 4.70
C SER A 289 7.21 -6.38 4.47
N TYR A 290 8.04 -6.93 5.35
CA TYR A 290 8.22 -8.37 5.38
C TYR A 290 6.91 -9.05 5.81
N ASN A 291 6.35 -9.86 4.92
CA ASN A 291 5.07 -10.52 5.11
C ASN A 291 5.09 -11.89 4.38
N TYR A 292 4.01 -12.63 4.51
CA TYR A 292 3.83 -13.91 3.83
C TYR A 292 3.65 -13.70 2.32
N ARG A 293 4.44 -14.39 1.49
CA ARG A 293 4.26 -14.43 0.02
C ARG A 293 2.80 -14.69 -0.37
N GLY A 294 2.16 -15.65 0.31
CA GLY A 294 0.77 -16.00 0.07
C GLY A 294 -0.18 -14.80 0.16
N PHE A 295 0.10 -13.84 1.05
CA PHE A 295 -0.71 -12.63 1.19
C PHE A 295 -0.60 -11.73 -0.04
N ASP A 296 0.61 -11.46 -0.54
CA ASP A 296 0.76 -10.49 -1.64
C ASP A 296 0.14 -11.01 -2.95
N ILE A 297 0.37 -12.29 -3.27
CA ILE A 297 -0.23 -12.95 -4.43
C ILE A 297 -1.75 -13.11 -4.24
N GLY A 298 -2.18 -13.59 -3.07
CA GLY A 298 -3.59 -13.75 -2.75
C GLY A 298 -4.36 -12.43 -2.77
N ASN A 299 -3.74 -11.35 -2.30
CA ASN A 299 -4.27 -10.00 -2.37
C ASN A 299 -4.39 -9.52 -3.82
N HIS A 300 -3.35 -9.67 -4.62
CA HIS A 300 -3.39 -9.32 -6.04
C HIS A 300 -4.54 -10.04 -6.77
N PHE A 301 -4.74 -11.33 -6.52
CA PHE A 301 -5.88 -12.07 -7.07
C PHE A 301 -7.23 -11.55 -6.59
N CYS A 302 -7.33 -11.05 -5.36
CA CYS A 302 -8.55 -10.41 -4.88
C CYS A 302 -8.87 -9.13 -5.67
N GLU A 303 -7.87 -8.34 -6.06
CA GLU A 303 -8.05 -7.07 -6.77
C GLU A 303 -8.66 -7.23 -8.17
N TRP A 304 -8.57 -8.41 -8.79
CA TRP A 304 -9.27 -8.71 -10.05
C TRP A 304 -10.80 -8.59 -9.94
N MET A 305 -11.33 -8.66 -8.72
CA MET A 305 -12.76 -8.55 -8.46
C MET A 305 -13.25 -7.12 -8.27
N TYR A 306 -12.37 -6.15 -8.02
CA TYR A 306 -12.74 -4.80 -7.58
C TYR A 306 -12.30 -3.76 -8.60
N ASP A 307 -13.26 -3.08 -9.21
CA ASP A 307 -13.05 -1.96 -10.12
C ASP A 307 -13.35 -0.65 -9.41
N TYR A 308 -12.30 0.15 -9.17
CA TYR A 308 -12.37 1.43 -8.46
C TYR A 308 -12.63 2.63 -9.39
N THR A 309 -12.82 2.41 -10.69
CA THR A 309 -13.07 3.49 -11.67
C THR A 309 -14.54 3.86 -11.78
N TYR A 310 -15.43 3.21 -11.03
CA TYR A 310 -16.86 3.46 -11.10
C TYR A 310 -17.21 4.86 -10.58
N GLU A 311 -17.73 5.72 -11.45
CA GLU A 311 -17.95 7.14 -11.16
C GLU A 311 -19.12 7.44 -10.21
N LYS A 312 -19.95 6.46 -9.87
CA LYS A 312 -21.13 6.64 -9.01
C LYS A 312 -20.94 5.90 -7.70
N TYR A 313 -21.54 6.44 -6.63
CA TYR A 313 -21.63 5.75 -5.34
C TYR A 313 -22.04 4.26 -5.55
N PRO A 314 -21.32 3.29 -4.96
CA PRO A 314 -20.32 3.42 -3.88
C PRO A 314 -18.87 3.71 -4.35
N PHE A 315 -18.69 4.12 -5.60
CA PHE A 315 -17.39 4.41 -6.24
C PHE A 315 -16.50 3.19 -6.46
N PHE A 316 -17.10 2.01 -6.46
CA PHE A 316 -16.48 0.77 -6.91
C PHE A 316 -17.54 -0.20 -7.47
N LYS A 317 -17.09 -1.17 -8.26
CA LYS A 317 -17.85 -2.36 -8.62
C LYS A 317 -17.12 -3.60 -8.14
N ALA A 318 -17.86 -4.54 -7.56
CA ALA A 318 -17.31 -5.84 -7.19
C ALA A 318 -17.95 -6.96 -8.01
N SER A 319 -17.14 -7.89 -8.52
CA SER A 319 -17.61 -9.09 -9.21
C SER A 319 -16.80 -10.31 -8.79
N ILE A 320 -17.42 -11.18 -7.97
CA ILE A 320 -16.80 -12.44 -7.54
C ILE A 320 -16.47 -13.36 -8.74
N LEU A 321 -17.20 -13.21 -9.84
CA LEU A 321 -16.96 -13.98 -11.08
C LEU A 321 -15.66 -13.59 -11.79
N LYS A 322 -15.07 -12.44 -11.47
CA LYS A 322 -13.79 -12.00 -12.03
C LYS A 322 -12.57 -12.50 -11.26
N TYR A 323 -12.74 -13.17 -10.12
CA TYR A 323 -11.62 -13.82 -9.43
C TYR A 323 -10.90 -14.78 -10.39
N PRO A 324 -9.56 -14.81 -10.46
CA PRO A 324 -8.84 -15.60 -11.44
C PRO A 324 -9.21 -17.08 -11.33
N SER A 325 -9.52 -17.69 -12.46
CA SER A 325 -9.76 -19.14 -12.55
C SER A 325 -8.49 -19.92 -12.18
N LYS A 326 -8.61 -21.22 -11.82
CA LYS A 326 -7.42 -22.06 -11.54
C LYS A 326 -6.38 -22.00 -12.66
N LYS A 327 -6.82 -21.95 -13.93
CA LYS A 327 -5.92 -21.81 -15.09
C LYS A 327 -5.14 -20.49 -15.06
N GLN A 328 -5.81 -19.36 -14.79
CA GLN A 328 -5.15 -18.06 -14.71
C GLN A 328 -4.21 -17.97 -13.51
N GLN A 329 -4.61 -18.54 -12.37
CA GLN A 329 -3.74 -18.58 -11.19
C GLN A 329 -2.49 -19.41 -11.43
N LEU A 330 -2.60 -20.58 -12.06
CA LEU A 330 -1.44 -21.41 -12.40
C LEU A 330 -0.52 -20.70 -13.42
N HIS A 331 -1.07 -19.98 -14.40
CA HIS A 331 -0.27 -19.15 -15.31
C HIS A 331 0.57 -18.11 -14.56
N PHE A 332 -0.04 -17.39 -13.62
CA PHE A 332 0.65 -16.43 -12.75
C PHE A 332 1.71 -17.12 -11.87
N ILE A 333 1.34 -18.20 -11.19
CA ILE A 333 2.20 -18.93 -10.25
C ILE A 333 3.41 -19.53 -10.97
N SER A 334 3.22 -20.13 -12.15
CA SER A 334 4.30 -20.72 -12.94
C SER A 334 5.32 -19.66 -13.35
N THR A 335 4.84 -18.50 -13.82
CA THR A 335 5.68 -17.35 -14.16
C THR A 335 6.43 -16.81 -12.92
N TYR A 336 5.72 -16.65 -11.80
CA TYR A 336 6.30 -16.20 -10.54
C TYR A 336 7.41 -17.16 -10.05
N LEU A 337 7.16 -18.47 -10.05
CA LEU A 337 8.10 -19.47 -9.58
C LEU A 337 9.34 -19.54 -10.47
N SER A 338 9.17 -19.43 -11.78
CA SER A 338 10.29 -19.36 -12.74
C SER A 338 11.20 -18.16 -12.47
N ALA A 339 10.63 -17.03 -12.03
CA ALA A 339 11.38 -15.82 -11.70
C ALA A 339 11.94 -15.78 -10.26
N PHE A 340 11.38 -16.53 -9.31
CA PHE A 340 11.72 -16.45 -7.88
C PHE A 340 12.50 -17.65 -7.35
N HIS A 341 12.22 -18.85 -7.84
CA HIS A 341 12.77 -20.10 -7.31
C HIS A 341 13.97 -20.54 -8.13
N ASP A 342 15.17 -20.46 -7.53
CA ASP A 342 16.41 -20.91 -8.16
C ASP A 342 16.29 -22.37 -8.64
N GLY A 343 16.58 -22.60 -9.92
CA GLY A 343 16.53 -23.93 -10.52
C GLY A 343 15.11 -24.48 -10.73
N PHE A 344 14.05 -23.68 -10.62
CA PHE A 344 12.67 -24.11 -10.92
C PHE A 344 12.58 -24.79 -12.29
N GLU A 345 13.24 -24.22 -13.30
CA GLU A 345 13.20 -24.77 -14.65
C GLU A 345 13.83 -26.16 -14.80
N ASN A 346 14.76 -26.50 -13.90
CA ASN A 346 15.47 -27.78 -13.90
C ASN A 346 14.70 -28.89 -13.16
N LEU A 347 13.59 -28.55 -12.50
CA LEU A 347 12.73 -29.53 -11.83
C LEU A 347 11.98 -30.40 -12.86
N SER A 348 11.67 -31.63 -12.46
CA SER A 348 10.76 -32.49 -13.23
C SER A 348 9.35 -31.88 -13.32
N ASN A 349 8.56 -32.31 -14.30
CA ASN A 349 7.19 -31.83 -14.47
C ASN A 349 6.32 -32.16 -13.25
N GLU A 350 6.56 -33.31 -12.61
CA GLU A 350 5.86 -33.74 -11.40
C GLU A 350 6.19 -32.83 -10.21
N GLU A 351 7.46 -32.44 -10.06
CA GLU A 351 7.90 -31.51 -9.02
C GLU A 351 7.36 -30.09 -9.25
N LYS A 352 7.40 -29.60 -10.49
CA LYS A 352 6.80 -28.30 -10.87
C LYS A 352 5.30 -28.29 -10.53
N SER A 353 4.56 -29.30 -10.99
CA SER A 353 3.11 -29.40 -10.74
C SER A 353 2.78 -29.45 -9.25
N LYS A 354 3.57 -30.19 -8.45
CA LYS A 354 3.36 -30.26 -7.01
C LYS A 354 3.61 -28.91 -6.34
N LEU A 355 4.70 -28.23 -6.69
CA LEU A 355 5.01 -26.91 -6.14
C LEU A 355 3.96 -25.87 -6.53
N GLU A 356 3.49 -25.89 -7.78
CA GLU A 356 2.41 -25.03 -8.25
C GLU A 356 1.10 -25.28 -7.50
N ASP A 357 0.71 -26.54 -7.26
CA ASP A 357 -0.47 -26.88 -6.47
C ASP A 357 -0.33 -26.46 -4.99
N ASP A 358 0.86 -26.63 -4.39
CA ASP A 358 1.13 -26.18 -3.01
C ASP A 358 0.99 -24.65 -2.90
N VAL A 359 1.56 -23.89 -3.84
CA VAL A 359 1.43 -22.43 -3.90
C VAL A 359 -0.01 -22.02 -4.19
N PHE A 360 -0.73 -22.74 -5.05
CA PHE A 360 -2.14 -22.48 -5.31
C PHE A 360 -2.98 -22.57 -4.03
N ILE A 361 -2.74 -23.56 -3.18
CA ILE A 361 -3.43 -23.70 -1.89
C ILE A 361 -3.06 -22.55 -0.94
N GLU A 362 -1.76 -22.24 -0.85
CA GLU A 362 -1.23 -21.14 -0.03
C GLU A 362 -1.92 -19.81 -0.37
N VAL A 363 -1.86 -19.37 -1.63
CA VAL A 363 -2.31 -18.03 -2.02
C VAL A 363 -3.82 -17.88 -1.88
N ASN A 364 -4.61 -18.94 -2.14
CA ASN A 364 -6.06 -18.87 -1.96
C ASN A 364 -6.48 -18.86 -0.49
N ARG A 365 -5.72 -19.50 0.41
CA ARG A 365 -5.95 -19.38 1.86
C ARG A 365 -5.62 -17.96 2.34
N PHE A 366 -4.50 -17.40 1.89
CA PHE A 366 -4.12 -16.03 2.23
C PHE A 366 -4.98 -14.94 1.59
N ALA A 367 -5.66 -15.22 0.46
CA ALA A 367 -6.71 -14.36 -0.09
C ALA A 367 -7.85 -14.09 0.92
N LEU A 368 -8.13 -15.03 1.83
CA LEU A 368 -9.05 -14.79 2.95
C LEU A 368 -8.56 -13.67 3.88
N ALA A 369 -7.25 -13.63 4.17
CA ALA A 369 -6.67 -12.56 4.96
C ALA A 369 -6.70 -11.21 4.23
N SER A 370 -6.53 -11.18 2.90
CA SER A 370 -6.75 -9.95 2.12
C SER A 370 -8.17 -9.42 2.31
N HIS A 371 -9.19 -10.26 2.15
CA HIS A 371 -10.58 -9.84 2.38
C HIS A 371 -10.83 -9.35 3.80
N PHE A 372 -10.32 -10.08 4.80
CA PHE A 372 -10.50 -9.72 6.20
C PHE A 372 -9.80 -8.40 6.55
N PHE A 373 -8.55 -8.24 6.09
CA PHE A 373 -7.73 -7.05 6.29
C PHE A 373 -8.40 -5.80 5.71
N TRP A 374 -8.72 -5.82 4.41
CA TRP A 374 -9.32 -4.67 3.74
C TRP A 374 -10.76 -4.41 4.16
N GLY A 375 -11.49 -5.45 4.59
CA GLY A 375 -12.79 -5.31 5.22
C GLY A 375 -12.72 -4.52 6.53
N LEU A 376 -11.78 -4.85 7.41
CA LEU A 376 -11.55 -4.11 8.66
C LEU A 376 -11.05 -2.69 8.41
N TRP A 377 -10.06 -2.53 7.53
CA TRP A 377 -9.54 -1.22 7.11
C TRP A 377 -10.68 -0.32 6.65
N SER A 378 -11.58 -0.83 5.82
CA SER A 378 -12.66 -0.03 5.26
C SER A 378 -13.68 0.42 6.30
N ILE A 379 -13.97 -0.40 7.32
CA ILE A 379 -14.85 0.02 8.43
C ILE A 379 -14.24 1.19 9.20
N ILE A 380 -12.92 1.19 9.39
CA ILE A 380 -12.20 2.30 10.04
C ILE A 380 -12.28 3.55 9.15
N GLN A 381 -12.00 3.41 7.86
CA GLN A 381 -12.05 4.52 6.91
C GLN A 381 -13.43 5.17 6.82
N ALA A 382 -14.51 4.38 6.92
CA ALA A 382 -15.87 4.93 6.98
C ALA A 382 -16.09 5.93 8.15
N LYS A 383 -15.25 5.89 9.19
CA LYS A 383 -15.31 6.79 10.35
C LYS A 383 -14.36 7.97 10.24
N ILE A 384 -13.18 7.79 9.64
CA ILE A 384 -12.07 8.77 9.71
C ILE A 384 -11.73 9.44 8.38
N SER A 385 -12.05 8.81 7.25
CA SER A 385 -11.71 9.34 5.94
C SER A 385 -12.59 10.52 5.58
N SER A 386 -11.98 11.54 4.99
CA SER A 386 -12.67 12.67 4.37
C SER A 386 -13.04 12.41 2.90
N ILE A 387 -12.63 11.28 2.35
CA ILE A 387 -12.79 10.97 0.93
C ILE A 387 -14.16 10.34 0.69
N GLU A 388 -14.82 10.78 -0.38
CA GLU A 388 -16.10 10.22 -0.77
C GLU A 388 -15.92 8.83 -1.39
N PHE A 389 -16.14 7.80 -0.58
CA PHE A 389 -16.10 6.40 -1.01
C PHE A 389 -17.10 5.57 -0.18
N GLY A 390 -17.73 4.57 -0.79
CA GLY A 390 -18.69 3.68 -0.13
C GLY A 390 -18.00 2.65 0.78
N TYR A 391 -17.30 3.10 1.82
CA TYR A 391 -16.47 2.27 2.67
C TYR A 391 -17.22 1.12 3.37
N LEU A 392 -18.47 1.32 3.81
CA LEU A 392 -19.23 0.25 4.47
C LEU A 392 -19.77 -0.78 3.47
N GLU A 393 -20.11 -0.35 2.26
CA GLU A 393 -20.46 -1.20 1.12
C GLU A 393 -19.26 -2.05 0.70
N TYR A 394 -18.08 -1.44 0.62
CA TYR A 394 -16.86 -2.13 0.32
C TYR A 394 -16.51 -3.16 1.41
N ALA A 395 -16.61 -2.78 2.69
CA ALA A 395 -16.41 -3.72 3.79
C ALA A 395 -17.35 -4.93 3.70
N LEU A 396 -18.65 -4.70 3.47
CA LEU A 396 -19.62 -5.77 3.26
C LEU A 396 -19.23 -6.65 2.07
N SER A 397 -18.84 -6.06 0.94
CA SER A 397 -18.41 -6.80 -0.24
C SER A 397 -17.17 -7.67 0.03
N ARG A 398 -16.16 -7.15 0.75
CA ARG A 398 -14.97 -7.93 1.13
C ARG A 398 -15.35 -9.11 2.05
N PHE A 399 -16.22 -8.91 3.04
CA PHE A 399 -16.67 -9.99 3.91
C PHE A 399 -17.56 -11.02 3.21
N ASP A 400 -18.42 -10.60 2.27
CA ASP A 400 -19.19 -11.51 1.44
C ASP A 400 -18.25 -12.41 0.60
N ALA A 401 -17.20 -11.83 -0.01
CA ALA A 401 -16.17 -12.58 -0.73
C ALA A 401 -15.35 -13.49 0.19
N TYR A 402 -14.99 -13.05 1.40
CA TYR A 402 -14.32 -13.89 2.42
C TYR A 402 -15.13 -15.15 2.71
N PHE A 403 -16.43 -15.02 3.00
CA PHE A 403 -17.26 -16.18 3.30
C PHE A 403 -17.49 -17.07 2.08
N ASP A 404 -17.56 -16.50 0.87
CA ASP A 404 -17.64 -17.27 -0.36
C ASP A 404 -16.39 -18.11 -0.62
N GLN A 405 -15.22 -17.49 -0.54
CA GLN A 405 -13.95 -18.18 -0.70
C GLN A 405 -13.73 -19.24 0.39
N LYS A 406 -14.12 -18.93 1.64
CA LYS A 406 -14.04 -19.89 2.75
C LYS A 406 -14.91 -21.13 2.51
N ARG A 407 -16.07 -20.98 1.85
CA ARG A 407 -16.89 -22.13 1.43
C ARG A 407 -16.20 -22.94 0.34
N LYS A 408 -15.72 -22.29 -0.72
CA LYS A 408 -15.01 -22.95 -1.84
C LYS A 408 -13.82 -23.78 -1.35
N LEU A 409 -13.00 -23.24 -0.44
CA LEU A 409 -11.85 -23.94 0.12
C LEU A 409 -12.22 -25.16 0.97
N LYS A 410 -13.41 -25.18 1.60
CA LYS A 410 -13.91 -26.36 2.33
C LYS A 410 -14.44 -27.45 1.38
N THR A 411 -15.09 -27.05 0.29
CA THR A 411 -15.72 -27.99 -0.67
C THR A 411 -14.68 -28.70 -1.56
N VAL A 412 -13.54 -28.06 -1.84
CA VAL A 412 -12.48 -28.62 -2.70
C VAL A 412 -11.64 -29.72 -2.00
N GLY A 413 -11.98 -30.10 -0.76
CA GLY A 413 -11.28 -31.20 -0.07
C GLY A 413 -9.80 -30.93 0.20
N LEU A 414 -9.42 -29.65 0.30
CA LEU A 414 -8.05 -29.28 0.66
C LEU A 414 -7.75 -29.85 2.05
N PRO A 415 -6.64 -30.61 2.21
CA PRO A 415 -6.38 -31.36 3.43
C PRO A 415 -6.49 -30.44 4.64
N GLN A 416 -7.41 -30.79 5.54
CA GLN A 416 -7.43 -30.25 6.88
C GLN A 416 -6.12 -30.68 7.51
N GLY A 417 -5.32 -29.71 7.96
CA GLY A 417 -4.05 -29.99 8.65
C GLY A 417 -4.30 -30.94 9.80
N GLY A 418 -4.02 -32.22 9.56
CA GLY A 418 -4.03 -33.27 10.57
C GLY A 418 -2.84 -33.05 11.48
N ILE A 419 -3.13 -32.98 12.76
CA ILE A 419 -2.17 -32.89 13.85
C ILE A 419 -1.19 -34.05 13.74
N GLY A 420 0.10 -33.76 13.52
CA GLY A 420 1.17 -34.74 13.70
C GLY A 420 2.26 -34.75 12.64
N CYS A 421 3.13 -33.74 12.63
CA CYS A 421 4.55 -33.97 12.31
C CYS A 421 5.42 -32.83 12.84
N SER A 422 6.19 -33.13 13.88
CA SER A 422 7.25 -32.27 14.40
C SER A 422 8.38 -32.19 13.38
N ILE A 423 8.44 -31.09 12.60
CA ILE A 423 9.60 -30.76 11.78
C ILE A 423 10.46 -29.75 12.55
N SER A 424 11.67 -30.19 12.87
CA SER A 424 12.72 -29.41 13.51
C SER A 424 13.18 -28.26 12.61
N ILE A 425 13.01 -27.02 13.07
CA ILE A 425 13.59 -25.83 12.43
C ILE A 425 15.11 -25.83 12.69
N GLN A 426 15.89 -26.18 11.68
CA GLN A 426 17.33 -25.90 11.69
C GLN A 426 17.57 -24.43 11.35
N LYS A 427 18.06 -23.67 12.33
CA LYS A 427 18.57 -22.30 12.13
C LYS A 427 19.84 -22.36 11.27
N ALA A 428 19.79 -21.83 10.05
CA ALA A 428 20.98 -21.57 9.26
C ALA A 428 21.63 -20.25 9.73
N ASN A 429 22.75 -20.36 10.44
CA ASN A 429 23.67 -19.26 10.72
C ASN A 429 24.50 -18.95 9.47
N MET A 430 24.43 -17.73 8.95
CA MET A 430 25.56 -17.14 8.22
C MET A 430 25.66 -15.64 8.50
N ILE A 431 26.65 -15.31 9.33
CA ILE A 431 27.33 -14.00 9.36
C ILE A 431 28.75 -14.25 8.85
N LYS A 432 29.21 -13.47 7.88
CA LYS A 432 30.61 -13.00 7.75
C LYS A 432 30.76 -11.91 6.66
N SER A 433 30.95 -10.67 7.16
CA SER A 433 31.91 -9.61 6.77
C SER A 433 32.28 -9.33 5.31
N PHE A 434 32.07 -8.08 4.83
CA PHE A 434 32.91 -7.36 3.84
C PHE A 434 32.76 -5.82 3.99
N PRO A 435 33.73 -4.98 3.52
CA PRO A 435 34.04 -3.63 4.03
C PRO A 435 33.22 -2.48 3.36
N PRO A 436 33.23 -1.26 3.92
CA PRO A 436 32.43 -0.14 3.43
C PRO A 436 33.04 0.57 2.21
N SER A 437 32.19 0.89 1.22
CA SER A 437 32.44 1.75 0.06
C SER A 437 32.03 3.21 0.38
N PRO A 438 32.71 4.23 -0.17
CA PRO A 438 32.58 5.62 0.26
C PRO A 438 31.41 6.34 -0.44
N CYS A 439 30.23 6.34 0.19
CA CYS A 439 29.15 7.27 -0.14
C CYS A 439 28.29 7.60 1.11
N PHE A 440 28.95 7.80 2.26
CA PHE A 440 28.29 8.03 3.56
C PHE A 440 28.16 9.52 3.95
N TYR A 441 28.50 10.46 3.07
CA TYR A 441 28.66 11.88 3.46
C TYR A 441 27.47 12.81 3.21
N GLN A 442 26.28 12.30 2.89
CA GLN A 442 25.05 13.12 2.83
C GLN A 442 23.90 12.66 3.75
N LEU A 443 24.10 11.61 4.55
CA LEU A 443 23.16 11.20 5.62
C LEU A 443 23.60 11.66 7.01
N GLU A 444 24.83 12.17 7.20
CA GLU A 444 25.31 12.68 8.49
C GLU A 444 24.66 14.01 8.94
N SER A 445 24.02 14.77 8.05
CA SER A 445 23.36 16.03 8.44
C SER A 445 22.01 15.82 9.15
N LEU A 446 21.42 14.62 9.06
CA LEU A 446 20.22 14.24 9.83
C LEU A 446 20.53 13.66 11.21
N PHE A 447 21.78 13.22 11.47
CA PHE A 447 22.16 12.55 12.72
C PHE A 447 22.90 13.43 13.75
N ARG A 448 23.15 14.72 13.48
CA ARG A 448 23.87 15.61 14.42
C ARG A 448 23.05 16.18 15.58
N ASN A 449 21.77 15.85 15.72
CA ASN A 449 20.93 16.32 16.83
C ASN A 449 20.48 15.22 17.82
N TYR A 450 21.03 14.00 17.75
CA TYR A 450 20.58 12.86 18.58
C TYR A 450 21.66 12.20 19.46
N ARG A 451 22.72 12.93 19.80
CA ARG A 451 23.59 12.56 20.93
C ARG A 451 23.62 13.71 21.90
N ASP A 452 22.79 13.63 22.93
CA ASP A 452 23.06 14.11 24.28
C ASP A 452 21.89 13.69 25.18
N TYR A 453 22.02 12.55 25.86
CA TYR A 453 21.67 12.37 27.28
C TYR A 453 22.27 11.03 27.78
N PRO A 454 22.91 11.00 28.96
CA PRO A 454 23.77 9.89 29.38
C PRO A 454 23.02 8.78 30.13
N GLU A 455 23.58 7.58 30.01
CA GLU A 455 23.33 6.42 30.86
C GLU A 455 23.39 6.78 32.35
N MET A 456 22.33 6.48 33.10
CA MET A 456 22.43 6.30 34.55
C MET A 456 21.33 5.38 35.08
N TYR A 457 21.77 4.40 35.89
CA TYR A 457 21.03 3.45 36.73
C TYR A 457 20.61 2.09 36.15
N MET A 458 21.59 1.17 36.12
CA MET A 458 21.43 -0.22 36.57
C MET A 458 22.56 -0.57 37.54
N ARG A 459 22.30 -0.44 38.86
CA ARG A 459 22.99 -1.17 39.96
C ARG A 459 22.07 -1.15 41.18
N GLY A 460 21.69 -2.34 41.66
CA GLY A 460 20.86 -2.58 42.84
C GLY A 460 19.96 -3.77 42.64
#